data_AF-A0A4Q2YV53-F1
#
_entry.id   AF-A0A4Q2YV53-F1
#
_cell.length_a   1.000
_cell.length_b   1.000
_cell.length_c   1.000
_cell.angle_alpha   90.00
_cell.angle_beta   90.00
_cell.angle_gamma   90.00
#
_symmetry.space_group_name_H-M   'P 1'
#
loop_
_entity.id
_entity.type
_entity.pdbx_description
1 polymer ?
#
loop_
_entity_poly.entity_id
_entity_poly.type
_entity_poly.pdbx_seq_one_letter_code
_entity_poly.pdbx_strand_id
1 'polypeptide(L)'
;MKTLLVALAFLLPLHAEEIFLWPNGAPGSEGKTAAEVLTKSDNGEFIVTRVHKPTITPYLPAKDKATGVAVIIAPGGGHKLLCVTHEGSNVAEWLAQHGVAAFVLKYRLASEEGSTYTVDDHAVADMHQAIRLVRSRASEWGIKNVGVMGFSAGGEVCAIASMKFTPEDRPDFQALIYPGRSQRI
;
A
#
# COMPACT_ATOMS: atom_id res chain seq x y z
N MET A 1 2.43 -2.03 -55.26
CA MET A 1 2.39 -2.76 -53.97
C MET A 1 2.49 -1.75 -52.84
N LYS A 2 1.42 -1.56 -52.05
CA LYS A 2 1.43 -0.71 -50.85
C LYS A 2 1.78 -1.59 -49.66
N THR A 3 2.97 -1.42 -49.10
CA THR A 3 3.40 -2.14 -47.90
C THR A 3 2.65 -1.58 -46.70
N LEU A 4 1.76 -2.39 -46.12
CA LEU A 4 1.03 -2.08 -44.90
C LEU A 4 1.96 -2.34 -43.72
N LEU A 5 2.45 -1.28 -43.07
CA LEU A 5 3.14 -1.38 -41.78
C LEU A 5 2.09 -1.62 -40.70
N VAL A 6 2.00 -2.86 -40.21
CA VAL A 6 1.27 -3.17 -38.99
C VAL A 6 2.19 -2.82 -37.82
N ALA A 7 1.91 -1.69 -37.16
CA ALA A 7 2.55 -1.36 -35.90
C ALA A 7 1.98 -2.28 -34.81
N LEU A 8 2.80 -3.25 -34.37
CA LEU A 8 2.48 -4.10 -33.23
C LEU A 8 2.65 -3.25 -31.96
N ALA A 9 1.55 -2.69 -31.46
CA ALA A 9 1.56 -2.03 -30.16
C ALA A 9 1.73 -3.09 -29.06
N PHE A 10 2.92 -3.16 -28.48
CA PHE A 10 3.11 -3.87 -27.23
C PHE A 10 2.35 -3.10 -26.14
N LEU A 11 1.23 -3.67 -25.69
CA LEU A 11 0.55 -3.21 -24.49
C LEU A 11 1.45 -3.59 -23.30
N LEU A 12 2.34 -2.69 -22.89
CA LEU A 12 2.98 -2.81 -21.59
C LEU A 12 1.86 -2.84 -20.54
N PRO A 13 1.91 -3.72 -19.53
CA PRO A 13 0.96 -3.64 -18.44
C PRO A 13 1.10 -2.23 -17.86
N LEU A 14 -0.02 -1.52 -17.80
CA LEU A 14 -0.09 -0.21 -17.15
C LEU A 14 0.19 -0.47 -15.66
N HIS A 15 1.45 -0.47 -15.25
CA HIS A 15 1.77 -0.44 -13.83
C HIS A 15 1.12 0.82 -13.29
N ALA A 16 0.21 0.63 -12.34
CA ALA A 16 -0.47 1.74 -11.71
C ALA A 16 0.58 2.67 -11.09
N GLU A 17 0.43 3.97 -11.35
CA GLU A 17 1.36 4.98 -10.87
C GLU A 17 1.32 5.04 -9.34
N GLU A 18 2.50 5.03 -8.71
CA GLU A 18 2.60 5.20 -7.25
C GLU A 18 2.23 6.63 -6.85
N ILE A 19 1.36 6.75 -5.85
CA ILE A 19 0.92 8.04 -5.31
C ILE A 19 1.59 8.25 -3.95
N PHE A 20 2.38 9.31 -3.81
CA PHE A 20 3.01 9.67 -2.54
C PHE A 20 1.98 10.07 -1.48
N LEU A 21 2.14 9.54 -0.26
CA LEU A 21 1.32 9.92 0.88
C LEU A 21 1.62 11.32 1.39
N TRP A 22 2.90 11.70 1.33
CA TRP A 22 3.44 12.96 1.83
C TRP A 22 4.16 13.67 0.69
N PRO A 23 3.44 14.42 -0.19
CA PRO A 23 4.04 15.03 -1.37
C PRO A 23 5.14 16.05 -1.03
N ASN A 24 5.10 16.62 0.18
CA ASN A 24 6.08 17.58 0.68
C ASN A 24 7.12 16.95 1.63
N GLY A 25 7.25 15.62 1.63
CA GLY A 25 8.13 14.87 2.53
C GLY A 25 7.40 14.34 3.76
N ALA A 26 7.71 13.09 4.14
CA ALA A 26 7.10 12.42 5.28
C ALA A 26 7.76 12.86 6.60
N PRO A 27 6.99 13.31 7.62
CA PRO A 27 7.55 13.75 8.91
C PRO A 27 8.45 12.69 9.55
N GLY A 28 9.68 13.04 9.95
CA GLY A 28 10.68 12.08 10.46
C GLY A 28 11.59 11.50 9.36
N SER A 29 11.41 11.91 8.11
CA SER A 29 12.26 11.54 6.96
C SER A 29 13.11 12.70 6.45
N GLU A 30 13.23 13.78 7.23
CA GLU A 30 14.02 14.96 6.89
C GLU A 30 15.48 14.55 6.61
N GLY A 31 16.02 15.00 5.47
CA GLY A 31 17.38 14.66 5.05
C GLY A 31 17.59 13.22 4.56
N LYS A 32 16.57 12.34 4.63
CA LYS A 32 16.67 10.97 4.10
C LYS A 32 16.37 10.94 2.60
N THR A 33 17.43 10.92 1.81
CA THR A 33 17.36 11.03 0.33
C THR A 33 17.61 9.74 -0.42
N ALA A 34 18.01 8.68 0.28
CA ALA A 34 18.30 7.40 -0.36
C ALA A 34 17.05 6.83 -1.07
N ALA A 35 17.28 6.20 -2.21
CA ALA A 35 16.22 5.56 -2.97
C ALA A 35 15.70 4.30 -2.26
N GLU A 36 14.43 3.96 -2.50
CA GLU A 36 13.90 2.65 -2.21
C GLU A 36 14.71 1.58 -2.96
N VAL A 37 14.85 0.41 -2.35
CA VAL A 37 15.50 -0.74 -2.98
C VAL A 37 14.44 -1.79 -3.25
N LEU A 38 14.21 -2.07 -4.53
CA LEU A 38 13.39 -3.17 -5.01
C LEU A 38 14.30 -4.37 -5.27
N THR A 39 14.10 -5.46 -4.52
CA THR A 39 14.86 -6.71 -4.70
C THR A 39 13.92 -7.82 -5.12
N LYS A 40 14.33 -8.62 -6.10
CA LYS A 40 13.64 -9.85 -6.48
C LYS A 40 14.32 -11.02 -5.78
N SER A 41 13.60 -11.78 -4.95
CA SER A 41 14.12 -12.99 -4.32
C SER A 41 14.15 -14.17 -5.31
N ASP A 42 14.83 -15.24 -4.92
CA ASP A 42 15.04 -16.43 -5.77
C ASP A 42 13.74 -17.12 -6.19
N ASN A 43 12.69 -17.02 -5.36
CA ASN A 43 11.34 -17.52 -5.66
C ASN A 43 10.53 -16.59 -6.57
N GLY A 44 11.11 -15.47 -7.01
CA GLY A 44 10.48 -14.52 -7.93
C GLY A 44 9.66 -13.41 -7.28
N GLU A 45 9.57 -13.38 -5.96
CA GLU A 45 8.85 -12.34 -5.21
C GLU A 45 9.63 -11.03 -5.18
N PHE A 46 8.93 -9.90 -5.28
CA PHE A 46 9.54 -8.60 -5.05
C PHE A 46 9.35 -8.16 -3.60
N ILE A 47 10.45 -7.67 -3.02
CA ILE A 47 10.47 -7.00 -1.73
C ILE A 47 10.96 -5.57 -1.87
N VAL A 48 10.49 -4.69 -1.00
CA VAL A 48 10.94 -3.29 -0.92
C VAL A 48 11.56 -2.99 0.43
N THR A 49 12.68 -2.27 0.43
CA THR A 49 13.33 -1.71 1.62
C THR A 49 13.64 -0.22 1.40
N ARG A 50 14.11 0.47 2.45
CA ARG A 50 14.47 1.90 2.43
C ARG A 50 13.32 2.83 2.06
N VAL A 51 12.12 2.53 2.54
CA VAL A 51 10.94 3.38 2.33
C VAL A 51 11.13 4.65 3.15
N HIS A 52 11.48 5.76 2.48
CA HIS A 52 11.53 7.11 3.06
C HIS A 52 10.41 8.01 2.53
N LYS A 53 9.82 7.62 1.39
CA LYS A 53 8.74 8.34 0.70
C LYS A 53 7.59 7.36 0.49
N PRO A 54 6.77 7.10 1.53
CA PRO A 54 5.75 6.07 1.47
C PRO A 54 4.68 6.43 0.42
N THR A 55 4.18 5.39 -0.26
CA THR A 55 3.26 5.50 -1.40
C THR A 55 2.10 4.53 -1.27
N ILE A 56 1.02 4.80 -2.00
CA ILE A 56 0.01 3.80 -2.35
C ILE A 56 0.04 3.53 -3.86
N THR A 57 -0.14 2.28 -4.25
CA THR A 57 -0.32 1.88 -5.64
C THR A 57 -1.77 1.46 -5.87
N PRO A 58 -2.56 2.16 -6.71
CA PRO A 58 -3.98 1.87 -6.89
C PRO A 58 -4.24 0.72 -7.88
N TYR A 59 -5.09 -0.22 -7.49
CA TYR A 59 -5.62 -1.31 -8.32
C TYR A 59 -7.13 -1.17 -8.34
N LEU A 60 -7.65 -0.55 -9.40
CA LEU A 60 -9.06 -0.19 -9.49
C LEU A 60 -9.85 -1.25 -10.27
N PRO A 61 -11.05 -1.64 -9.80
CA PRO A 61 -11.93 -2.53 -10.55
C PRO A 61 -12.46 -1.82 -11.81
N ALA A 62 -12.95 -2.61 -12.76
CA ALA A 62 -13.77 -2.08 -13.85
C ALA A 62 -15.00 -1.35 -13.28
N LYS A 63 -15.36 -0.19 -13.86
CA LYS A 63 -16.40 0.70 -13.32
C LYS A 63 -17.77 0.02 -13.15
N ASP A 64 -18.11 -0.91 -14.03
CA ASP A 64 -19.35 -1.70 -14.01
C ASP A 64 -19.37 -2.79 -12.94
N LYS A 65 -18.21 -3.16 -12.39
CA LYS A 65 -18.06 -4.13 -11.30
C LYS A 65 -17.81 -3.49 -9.94
N ALA A 66 -17.60 -2.17 -9.89
CA ALA A 66 -17.18 -1.46 -8.69
C ALA A 66 -18.25 -1.55 -7.58
N THR A 67 -17.87 -2.15 -6.46
CA THR A 67 -18.71 -2.30 -5.27
C THR A 67 -18.82 -1.02 -4.45
N GLY A 68 -17.91 -0.07 -4.68
CA GLY A 68 -17.72 1.11 -3.83
C GLY A 68 -16.93 0.82 -2.54
N VAL A 69 -16.35 -0.38 -2.41
CA VAL A 69 -15.46 -0.73 -1.31
C VAL A 69 -14.01 -0.55 -1.74
N ALA A 70 -13.21 0.04 -0.86
CA ALA A 70 -11.76 0.11 -0.98
C ALA A 70 -11.05 -0.62 0.16
N VAL A 71 -9.91 -1.24 -0.15
CA VAL A 71 -9.01 -1.89 0.81
C VAL A 71 -7.60 -1.33 0.63
N ILE A 72 -7.05 -0.74 1.68
CA ILE A 72 -5.62 -0.41 1.74
C ILE A 72 -4.88 -1.62 2.30
N ILE A 73 -3.96 -2.17 1.52
CA ILE A 73 -3.21 -3.39 1.84
C ILE A 73 -1.84 -2.99 2.36
N ALA A 74 -1.52 -3.35 3.61
CA ALA A 74 -0.20 -3.26 4.19
C ALA A 74 0.52 -4.62 4.12
N PRO A 75 1.53 -4.78 3.25
CA PRO A 75 2.35 -5.98 3.21
C PRO A 75 3.09 -6.20 4.54
N GLY A 76 3.43 -7.45 4.83
CA GLY A 76 4.30 -7.84 5.93
C GLY A 76 5.78 -7.72 5.57
N GLY A 77 6.63 -8.36 6.38
CA GLY A 77 8.10 -8.28 6.28
C GLY A 77 8.81 -7.86 7.56
N GLY A 78 8.16 -8.05 8.71
CA GLY A 78 8.78 -7.89 10.04
C GLY A 78 9.26 -6.47 10.33
N HIS A 79 8.69 -5.46 9.68
CA HIS A 79 9.15 -4.06 9.73
C HIS A 79 10.58 -3.84 9.20
N LYS A 80 11.15 -4.81 8.47
CA LYS A 80 12.49 -4.74 7.86
C LYS A 80 12.46 -4.60 6.34
N LEU A 81 11.37 -5.06 5.74
CA LEU A 81 11.10 -5.06 4.32
C LEU A 81 9.58 -5.10 4.12
N LEU A 82 9.14 -4.96 2.87
CA LEU A 82 7.75 -5.14 2.45
C LEU A 82 7.64 -6.24 1.39
N CYS A 83 6.85 -7.27 1.65
CA CYS A 83 6.53 -8.34 0.71
C CYS A 83 5.50 -7.89 -0.36
N VAL A 84 5.89 -7.00 -1.28
CA VAL A 84 4.94 -6.28 -2.15
C VAL A 84 4.31 -7.12 -3.27
N THR A 85 4.80 -8.32 -3.55
CA THR A 85 4.18 -9.22 -4.55
C THR A 85 3.04 -10.04 -3.95
N HIS A 86 3.31 -11.13 -3.21
CA HIS A 86 2.26 -12.03 -2.73
C HIS A 86 1.32 -11.42 -1.67
N GLU A 87 1.81 -10.54 -0.79
CA GLU A 87 0.98 -9.83 0.21
C GLU A 87 0.49 -8.46 -0.30
N GLY A 88 0.92 -8.04 -1.49
CA GLY A 88 0.58 -6.75 -2.10
C GLY A 88 -0.15 -6.92 -3.43
N SER A 89 0.58 -6.82 -4.55
CA SER A 89 0.01 -6.77 -5.91
C SER A 89 -0.92 -7.94 -6.22
N ASN A 90 -0.56 -9.17 -5.83
CA ASN A 90 -1.40 -10.34 -6.11
C ASN A 90 -2.77 -10.25 -5.43
N VAL A 91 -2.79 -9.77 -4.17
CA VAL A 91 -4.03 -9.55 -3.41
C VAL A 91 -4.82 -8.39 -4.01
N ALA A 92 -4.13 -7.31 -4.38
CA ALA A 92 -4.76 -6.12 -4.95
C ALA A 92 -5.42 -6.40 -6.30
N GLU A 93 -4.75 -7.13 -7.18
CA GLU A 93 -5.30 -7.60 -8.46
C GLU A 93 -6.51 -8.51 -8.25
N TRP A 94 -6.41 -9.45 -7.31
CA TRP A 94 -7.53 -10.33 -6.99
C TRP A 94 -8.74 -9.54 -6.50
N LEU A 95 -8.56 -8.59 -5.57
CA LEU A 95 -9.64 -7.72 -5.09
C LEU A 95 -10.26 -6.87 -6.22
N ALA A 96 -9.43 -6.28 -7.08
CA ALA A 96 -9.89 -5.49 -8.21
C ALA A 96 -10.71 -6.33 -9.21
N GLN A 97 -10.31 -7.59 -9.46
CA GLN A 97 -11.08 -8.52 -10.29
C GLN A 97 -12.48 -8.82 -9.70
N HIS A 98 -12.63 -8.72 -8.37
CA HIS A 98 -13.87 -8.92 -7.63
C HIS A 98 -14.61 -7.62 -7.28
N GLY A 99 -14.27 -6.51 -7.95
CA GLY A 99 -15.02 -5.26 -7.81
C GLY A 99 -14.63 -4.39 -6.62
N VAL A 100 -13.56 -4.73 -5.90
CA VAL A 100 -13.05 -3.98 -4.75
C VAL A 100 -11.83 -3.18 -5.17
N ALA A 101 -11.84 -1.86 -4.95
CA ALA A 101 -10.64 -1.04 -5.16
C ALA A 101 -9.58 -1.44 -4.13
N ALA A 102 -8.34 -1.67 -4.56
CA ALA A 102 -7.24 -2.02 -3.68
C ALA A 102 -6.10 -1.02 -3.80
N PHE A 103 -5.39 -0.78 -2.70
CA PHE A 103 -4.28 0.16 -2.65
C PHE A 103 -3.13 -0.48 -1.90
N VAL A 104 -2.05 -0.86 -2.59
CA VAL A 104 -0.88 -1.44 -1.93
C VAL A 104 -0.07 -0.33 -1.29
N LEU A 105 0.03 -0.35 0.04
CA LEU A 105 0.77 0.62 0.85
C LEU A 105 2.22 0.20 0.98
N LYS A 106 3.13 1.09 0.59
CA LYS A 106 4.52 1.07 1.06
C LYS A 106 4.67 2.00 2.25
N TYR A 107 4.86 1.45 3.44
CA TYR A 107 5.00 2.22 4.69
C TYR A 107 6.45 2.19 5.20
N ARG A 108 6.80 3.17 6.04
CA ARG A 108 8.16 3.30 6.60
C ARG A 108 8.48 2.19 7.60
N LEU A 109 9.70 1.68 7.52
CA LEU A 109 10.12 0.43 8.17
C LEU A 109 10.87 0.70 9.49
N ALA A 110 10.31 0.22 10.60
CA ALA A 110 10.83 0.50 11.94
C ALA A 110 11.99 -0.41 12.39
N SER A 111 12.32 -1.46 11.64
CA SER A 111 13.32 -2.48 12.03
C SER A 111 14.42 -2.71 11.00
N GLU A 112 14.52 -1.84 9.99
CA GLU A 112 15.73 -1.75 9.16
C GLU A 112 16.94 -1.35 10.02
N GLU A 113 18.12 -1.83 9.63
CA GLU A 113 19.37 -1.42 10.28
C GLU A 113 19.55 0.10 10.19
N GLY A 114 19.79 0.74 11.33
CA GLY A 114 19.91 2.20 11.42
C GLY A 114 18.59 2.96 11.22
N SER A 115 17.44 2.27 11.23
CA SER A 115 16.15 2.96 11.16
C SER A 115 15.92 3.84 12.40
N THR A 116 15.45 5.06 12.15
CA THR A 116 14.98 5.98 13.19
C THR A 116 13.45 6.04 13.24
N TYR A 117 12.78 5.19 12.46
CA TYR A 117 11.33 5.12 12.41
C TYR A 117 10.79 4.19 13.51
N THR A 118 9.55 4.44 13.89
CA THR A 118 8.80 3.65 14.88
C THR A 118 7.50 3.18 14.23
N VAL A 119 6.99 2.04 14.69
CA VAL A 119 5.68 1.53 14.22
C VAL A 119 4.59 2.55 14.55
N ASP A 120 4.53 3.00 15.81
CA ASP A 120 3.47 3.88 16.32
C ASP A 120 3.44 5.28 15.68
N ASP A 121 4.59 5.90 15.40
CA ASP A 121 4.61 7.29 14.93
C ASP A 121 4.74 7.41 13.41
N HIS A 122 5.37 6.43 12.76
CA HIS A 122 5.73 6.54 11.34
C HIS A 122 4.93 5.58 10.47
N ALA A 123 4.97 4.27 10.76
CA ALA A 123 4.25 3.27 9.95
C ALA A 123 2.73 3.42 10.08
N VAL A 124 2.24 3.64 11.30
CA VAL A 124 0.81 3.89 11.56
C VAL A 124 0.36 5.22 10.97
N ALA A 125 1.18 6.27 11.06
CA ALA A 125 0.86 7.54 10.41
C ALA A 125 0.78 7.42 8.89
N ASP A 126 1.59 6.56 8.27
CA ASP A 126 1.49 6.26 6.83
C ASP A 126 0.17 5.56 6.50
N MET A 127 -0.29 4.62 7.33
CA MET A 127 -1.61 4.00 7.16
C MET A 127 -2.75 5.02 7.29
N HIS A 128 -2.73 5.88 8.32
CA HIS A 128 -3.74 6.94 8.48
C HIS A 128 -3.73 7.91 7.30
N GLN A 129 -2.55 8.31 6.83
CA GLN A 129 -2.43 9.19 5.68
C GLN A 129 -2.91 8.52 4.39
N ALA A 130 -2.69 7.21 4.23
CA ALA A 130 -3.27 6.45 3.13
C ALA A 130 -4.80 6.45 3.19
N ILE A 131 -5.40 6.24 4.36
CA ILE A 131 -6.87 6.30 4.52
C ILE A 131 -7.40 7.69 4.14
N ARG A 132 -6.75 8.76 4.62
CA ARG A 132 -7.12 10.14 4.30
C ARG A 132 -7.00 10.45 2.81
N LEU A 133 -5.93 9.98 2.17
CA LEU A 133 -5.72 10.14 0.73
C LEU A 133 -6.77 9.39 -0.09
N VAL A 134 -7.12 8.16 0.30
CA VAL A 134 -8.16 7.39 -0.39
C VAL A 134 -9.53 8.04 -0.23
N ARG A 135 -9.84 8.56 0.97
CA ARG A 135 -11.09 9.29 1.22
C ARG A 135 -11.15 10.61 0.45
N SER A 136 -10.05 11.36 0.37
CA SER A 136 -10.04 12.65 -0.35
C SER A 136 -10.24 12.48 -1.86
N ARG A 137 -9.89 11.31 -2.41
CA ARG A 137 -10.11 10.93 -3.82
C ARG A 137 -11.28 9.97 -4.02
N ALA A 138 -12.13 9.78 -3.01
CA ALA A 138 -13.21 8.79 -3.06
C ALA A 138 -14.17 9.01 -4.23
N SER A 139 -14.52 10.27 -4.54
CA SER A 139 -15.36 10.60 -5.70
C SER A 139 -14.72 10.25 -7.05
N GLU A 140 -13.40 10.37 -7.16
CA GLU A 140 -12.65 10.01 -8.37
C GLU A 140 -12.68 8.48 -8.59
N TRP A 141 -12.59 7.72 -7.50
CA TRP A 141 -12.48 6.27 -7.53
C TRP A 141 -13.80 5.53 -7.28
N GLY A 142 -14.91 6.26 -7.10
CA GLY A 142 -16.23 5.69 -6.84
C GLY A 142 -16.34 4.97 -5.49
N ILE A 143 -15.55 5.38 -4.49
CA ILE A 143 -15.43 4.73 -3.19
C ILE A 143 -16.44 5.30 -2.19
N LYS A 144 -17.02 4.41 -1.37
CA LYS A 144 -17.96 4.72 -0.29
C LYS A 144 -17.42 4.29 1.08
N ASN A 145 -16.73 3.15 1.13
CA ASN A 145 -16.16 2.59 2.35
C ASN A 145 -14.68 2.30 2.14
N VAL A 146 -13.85 2.61 3.14
CA VAL A 146 -12.41 2.38 3.14
C VAL A 146 -12.06 1.49 4.32
N GLY A 147 -11.65 0.25 4.04
CA GLY A 147 -11.07 -0.64 5.03
C GLY A 147 -9.58 -0.83 4.85
N VAL A 148 -8.98 -1.51 5.82
CA VAL A 148 -7.55 -1.86 5.81
C VAL A 148 -7.37 -3.38 5.87
N MET A 149 -6.35 -3.87 5.20
CA MET A 149 -5.93 -5.27 5.26
C MET A 149 -4.43 -5.30 5.51
N GLY A 150 -3.98 -6.12 6.46
CA GLY A 150 -2.57 -6.21 6.78
C GLY A 150 -2.10 -7.62 7.03
N PHE A 151 -0.90 -7.92 6.58
CA PHE A 151 -0.26 -9.23 6.72
C PHE A 151 0.93 -9.14 7.69
N SER A 152 1.01 -10.02 8.69
CA SER A 152 2.14 -10.05 9.63
C SER A 152 2.43 -8.67 10.25
N ALA A 153 3.61 -8.09 10.04
CA ALA A 153 3.95 -6.73 10.44
C ALA A 153 2.98 -5.66 9.91
N GLY A 154 2.49 -5.78 8.68
CA GLY A 154 1.44 -4.91 8.14
C GLY A 154 0.10 -5.12 8.85
N GLY A 155 -0.17 -6.34 9.32
CA GLY A 155 -1.31 -6.66 10.18
C GLY A 155 -1.24 -5.93 11.53
N GLU A 156 -0.04 -5.82 12.11
CA GLU A 156 0.18 -5.00 13.32
C GLU A 156 -0.09 -3.51 13.04
N VAL A 157 0.41 -2.98 11.93
CA VAL A 157 0.13 -1.59 11.51
C VAL A 157 -1.38 -1.35 11.37
N CYS A 158 -2.10 -2.23 10.67
CA CYS A 158 -3.56 -2.14 10.52
C CYS A 158 -4.30 -2.20 11.86
N ALA A 159 -3.87 -3.09 12.77
CA ALA A 159 -4.48 -3.23 14.09
C ALA A 159 -4.31 -1.96 14.92
N ILE A 160 -3.08 -1.41 14.98
CA ILE A 160 -2.80 -0.19 15.74
C ILE A 160 -3.52 1.01 15.13
N ALA A 161 -3.50 1.17 13.80
CA ALA A 161 -4.22 2.24 13.12
C ALA A 161 -5.73 2.19 13.37
N SER A 162 -6.31 0.99 13.48
CA SER A 162 -7.73 0.78 13.82
C SER A 162 -8.06 1.01 15.29
N MET A 163 -7.07 1.10 16.19
CA MET A 163 -7.27 1.40 17.62
C MET A 163 -6.95 2.85 17.97
N LYS A 164 -5.97 3.45 17.30
CA LYS A 164 -5.50 4.82 17.51
C LYS A 164 -5.88 5.67 16.30
N PHE A 165 -7.09 6.18 16.23
CA PHE A 165 -7.57 6.96 15.08
C PHE A 165 -8.24 8.27 15.50
N THR A 166 -8.37 9.17 14.54
CA THR A 166 -9.38 10.22 14.53
C THR A 166 -10.57 9.78 13.65
N PRO A 167 -11.75 10.43 13.74
CA PRO A 167 -12.88 10.10 12.88
C PRO A 167 -12.53 10.12 11.37
N GLU A 168 -11.60 10.99 10.97
CA GLU A 168 -11.20 11.19 9.57
C GLU A 168 -10.34 10.05 9.01
N ASP A 169 -9.56 9.37 9.86
CA ASP A 169 -8.64 8.30 9.46
C ASP A 169 -8.99 6.92 10.05
N ARG A 170 -10.11 6.80 10.75
CA ARG A 170 -10.67 5.52 11.20
C ARG A 170 -11.08 4.64 10.02
N PRO A 171 -10.58 3.41 9.84
CA PRO A 171 -11.09 2.52 8.79
C PRO A 171 -12.52 2.03 9.08
N ASP A 172 -13.29 1.81 8.03
CA ASP A 172 -14.68 1.32 8.12
C ASP A 172 -14.73 -0.18 8.50
N PHE A 173 -13.69 -0.92 8.15
CA PHE A 173 -13.48 -2.32 8.52
C PHE A 173 -11.99 -2.68 8.46
N GLN A 174 -11.61 -3.81 9.08
CA GLN A 174 -10.23 -4.31 9.05
C GLN A 174 -10.17 -5.82 8.80
N ALA A 175 -9.15 -6.26 8.06
CA ALA A 175 -8.78 -7.65 7.85
C ALA A 175 -7.33 -7.89 8.30
N LEU A 176 -7.17 -8.59 9.42
CA LEU A 176 -5.86 -8.83 10.04
C LEU A 176 -5.41 -10.25 9.75
N ILE A 177 -4.46 -10.40 8.83
CA ILE A 177 -3.99 -11.70 8.37
C ILE A 177 -2.70 -12.02 9.13
N TYR A 178 -2.76 -13.03 10.01
CA TYR A 178 -1.67 -13.45 10.92
C TYR A 178 -0.88 -12.27 11.52
N PRO A 179 -1.54 -11.29 12.16
CA PRO A 179 -0.91 -10.04 12.56
C PRO A 179 0.29 -10.28 13.49
N GLY A 180 1.31 -9.43 13.32
CA GLY A 180 2.51 -9.42 14.15
C GLY A 180 2.15 -9.22 15.62
N ARG A 181 3.01 -9.74 16.51
CA ARG A 181 2.85 -9.51 17.94
C ARG A 181 3.15 -8.05 18.24
N SER A 182 2.11 -7.29 18.54
CA SER A 182 2.29 -6.18 19.45
C SER A 182 2.49 -6.79 20.85
N GLN A 183 3.54 -6.44 21.59
CA GLN A 183 3.65 -6.79 23.02
C GLN A 183 2.57 -6.09 23.88
N ARG A 184 1.54 -5.54 23.24
CA ARG A 184 0.54 -4.61 23.77
C ARG A 184 -0.89 -5.05 23.41
N ILE A 185 -1.08 -6.22 22.79
CA ILE A 185 -2.39 -6.90 22.61
C ILE A 185 -2.50 -8.05 23.61
#